data_AF-A0ABD3SC41-F1
#
_entry.id   AF-A0ABD3SC41-F1
#
_cell.length_a   1.000
_cell.length_b   1.000
_cell.length_c   1.000
_cell.angle_alpha   90.00
_cell.angle_beta   90.00
_cell.angle_gamma   90.00
#
_symmetry.space_group_name_H-M   'P 1'
#
loop_
_entity.id
_entity.type
_entity.pdbx_description
1 polymer ?
#
loop_
_entity_poly.entity_id
_entity_poly.type
_entity_poly.pdbx_seq_one_letter_code
_entity_poly.pdbx_strand_id
1 'polypeptide(L)'
;MASITNIVPIRIDASSSDGAVRIIDTLLLDTTCLPISLANTPHDGNPSESTSLSGGQFECVSNYLSMSSFIDSNAAHLTESIIADAEVYGSVRSSSKTFMGGRLELMSDRKLYQQIEKQIRSQLNIALSTDKMDLLAGLAGDGYFPHRESSSAAVMNNESKIARIKIRLRHDNIIVMDEFDYDISSSGLEGSDPFSIATSLVQDMRLPPELAPSIACTIFEQIYGVNVSDSLDDLTTHAALRNNPTALVLDTARDGSSSDFAQLMLSK
;
A
#
# COMPACT_ATOMS: atom_id res chain seq x y z
N MET A 1 23.75 5.31 -8.16
CA MET A 1 22.97 4.92 -6.95
C MET A 1 21.57 4.66 -7.44
N ALA A 2 21.10 3.41 -7.39
CA ALA A 2 19.73 3.09 -7.82
C ALA A 2 18.73 3.77 -6.89
N SER A 3 17.85 4.59 -7.45
CA SER A 3 16.86 5.38 -6.71
C SER A 3 15.55 4.62 -6.70
N ILE A 4 15.38 3.68 -5.78
CA ILE A 4 14.09 3.01 -5.58
C ILE A 4 13.09 4.08 -5.09
N THR A 5 12.02 4.29 -5.85
CA THR A 5 10.95 5.25 -5.52
C THR A 5 10.44 5.03 -4.09
N ASN A 6 10.12 6.10 -3.35
CA ASN A 6 9.49 6.02 -2.02
C ASN A 6 7.99 5.67 -2.08
N ILE A 7 7.53 5.24 -3.26
CA ILE A 7 6.13 4.98 -3.54
C ILE A 7 5.83 3.51 -3.24
N VAL A 8 4.84 3.28 -2.41
CA VAL A 8 4.35 1.95 -2.05
C VAL A 8 2.87 1.81 -2.41
N PRO A 9 2.44 0.69 -3.00
CA PRO A 9 1.04 0.42 -3.20
C PRO A 9 0.37 0.00 -1.89
N ILE A 10 -0.81 0.57 -1.60
CA ILE A 10 -1.68 0.20 -0.48
C ILE A 10 -3.01 -0.27 -1.06
N ARG A 11 -3.33 -1.55 -0.91
CA ARG A 11 -4.56 -2.16 -1.41
C ARG A 11 -5.60 -2.32 -0.31
N ILE A 12 -6.83 -1.96 -0.63
CA ILE A 12 -7.98 -2.03 0.27
C ILE A 12 -9.05 -2.91 -0.37
N ASP A 13 -9.57 -3.83 0.42
CA ASP A 13 -10.73 -4.65 0.07
C ASP A 13 -11.46 -5.04 1.35
N ALA A 14 -12.51 -4.29 1.65
CA ALA A 14 -13.29 -4.46 2.87
C ALA A 14 -14.78 -4.42 2.56
N SER A 15 -15.56 -5.16 3.35
CA SER A 15 -17.02 -5.21 3.20
C SER A 15 -17.69 -4.74 4.48
N SER A 16 -18.81 -4.04 4.34
CA SER A 16 -19.64 -3.62 5.46
C SER A 16 -20.09 -4.83 6.28
N SER A 17 -20.47 -4.57 7.52
CA SER A 17 -20.95 -5.57 8.48
C SER A 17 -22.10 -6.43 7.95
N ASP A 18 -22.99 -5.85 7.15
CA ASP A 18 -24.11 -6.50 6.48
C ASP A 18 -23.79 -7.01 5.05
N GLY A 19 -22.57 -6.77 4.56
CA GLY A 19 -22.14 -7.13 3.21
C GLY A 19 -22.81 -6.34 2.09
N ALA A 20 -23.57 -5.29 2.41
CA ALA A 20 -24.27 -4.47 1.42
C ALA A 20 -23.32 -3.58 0.60
N VAL A 21 -22.20 -3.18 1.20
CA VAL A 21 -21.19 -2.31 0.59
C VAL A 21 -19.84 -3.00 0.64
N ARG A 22 -19.10 -2.94 -0.45
CA ARG A 22 -17.70 -3.40 -0.53
C ARG A 22 -16.88 -2.26 -1.11
N ILE A 23 -15.83 -1.87 -0.39
CA ILE A 23 -14.87 -0.86 -0.82
C ILE A 23 -13.64 -1.61 -1.33
N ILE A 24 -13.30 -1.41 -2.60
CA ILE A 24 -12.09 -1.91 -3.22
C ILE A 24 -11.35 -0.71 -3.79
N ASP A 25 -10.12 -0.49 -3.34
CA ASP A 25 -9.32 0.65 -3.77
C ASP A 25 -7.82 0.32 -3.71
N THR A 26 -7.00 1.03 -4.49
CA THR A 26 -5.54 0.96 -4.44
C THR A 26 -4.96 2.37 -4.46
N LEU A 27 -4.15 2.70 -3.44
CA LEU A 27 -3.44 3.96 -3.34
C LEU A 27 -1.95 3.77 -3.65
N LEU A 28 -1.34 4.70 -4.38
CA LEU A 28 0.12 4.82 -4.48
C LEU A 28 0.59 5.90 -3.51
N LEU A 29 1.34 5.51 -2.50
CA LEU A 29 1.70 6.39 -1.40
C LEU A 29 3.20 6.63 -1.37
N ASP A 30 3.62 7.89 -1.48
CA ASP A 30 5.00 8.28 -1.17
C ASP A 30 5.18 8.32 0.36
N THR A 31 6.02 7.43 0.88
CA THR A 31 6.28 7.31 2.32
C THR A 31 6.96 8.55 2.92
N THR A 32 7.51 9.44 2.11
CA THR A 32 8.05 10.74 2.55
C THR A 32 6.99 11.83 2.64
N CYS A 33 5.79 11.60 2.11
CA CYS A 33 4.68 12.55 2.07
C CYS A 33 3.46 12.07 2.89
N LEU A 34 3.69 11.31 3.95
CA LEU A 34 2.61 10.83 4.82
C LEU A 34 1.87 12.00 5.53
N PRO A 35 0.53 11.93 5.65
CA PRO A 35 -0.30 13.01 6.21
C PRO A 35 0.16 13.50 7.58
N ILE A 36 0.51 12.57 8.46
CA ILE A 36 1.19 12.88 9.71
C ILE A 36 2.67 12.69 9.43
N SER A 37 3.44 13.75 9.64
CA SER A 37 4.90 13.71 9.56
C SER A 37 5.51 13.22 10.87
N LEU A 38 6.64 12.51 10.78
CA LEU A 38 7.42 12.10 11.95
C LEU A 38 8.15 13.30 12.60
N ALA A 39 7.96 14.50 12.06
CA ALA A 39 8.73 15.69 12.37
C ALA A 39 8.55 16.14 13.83
N ASN A 40 9.53 15.70 14.61
CA ASN A 40 10.38 16.43 15.52
C ASN A 40 9.69 17.21 16.64
N THR A 41 9.95 16.70 17.85
CA THR A 41 10.08 17.42 19.11
C THR A 41 10.22 18.93 18.91
N PRO A 42 9.45 19.74 19.64
CA PRO A 42 9.52 21.19 19.52
C PRO A 42 10.98 21.59 19.62
N HIS A 43 11.50 22.17 18.54
CA HIS A 43 12.76 22.86 18.59
C HIS A 43 12.49 23.97 19.60
N ASP A 44 13.00 23.81 20.82
CA ASP A 44 13.03 24.86 21.83
C ASP A 44 13.81 26.00 21.17
N GLY A 45 13.07 26.86 20.48
CA GLY A 45 13.48 28.22 20.26
C GLY A 45 13.75 28.72 21.65
N ASN A 46 15.01 29.02 21.90
CA ASN A 46 15.47 29.71 23.09
C ASN A 46 15.21 31.20 22.83
N PRO A 47 14.09 31.83 23.24
CA PRO A 47 14.09 33.27 23.42
C PRO A 47 14.79 33.49 24.76
N SER A 48 16.07 33.81 24.69
CA SER A 48 16.79 34.67 25.62
C SER A 48 16.27 34.72 27.07
N GLU A 49 17.05 34.11 27.97
CA GLU A 49 17.43 34.67 29.27
C GLU A 49 16.32 35.37 30.09
N SER A 50 15.69 34.61 30.99
CA SER A 50 15.40 35.16 32.31
C SER A 50 15.58 34.09 33.38
N THR A 51 16.67 34.24 34.11
CA THR A 51 17.06 33.52 35.32
C THR A 51 15.91 33.39 36.33
N SER A 52 15.47 32.16 36.60
CA SER A 52 14.84 31.83 37.88
C SER A 52 15.30 30.44 38.34
N LEU A 53 16.21 30.44 39.30
CA LEU A 53 16.62 29.29 40.08
C LEU A 53 15.44 28.79 40.92
N SER A 54 14.83 27.68 40.52
CA SER A 54 14.19 26.76 41.46
C SER A 54 14.34 25.33 40.93
N GLY A 55 15.22 24.58 41.59
CA GLY A 55 15.51 23.20 41.27
C GLY A 55 14.29 22.31 41.46
N GLY A 56 13.75 21.83 40.36
CA GLY A 56 12.90 20.65 40.28
C GLY A 56 13.36 19.88 39.05
N GLN A 57 14.04 18.74 39.27
CA GLN A 57 14.28 17.74 38.23
C GLN A 57 12.92 17.27 37.70
N PHE A 58 12.41 17.94 36.67
CA PHE A 58 11.40 17.38 35.80
C PHE A 58 12.14 16.69 34.67
N GLU A 59 12.21 15.37 34.75
CA GLU A 59 12.65 14.52 33.65
C GLU A 59 11.81 14.87 32.42
N CYS A 60 12.47 15.41 31.40
CA CYS A 60 11.89 15.69 30.11
C CYS A 60 11.52 14.35 29.46
N VAL A 61 10.28 13.92 29.64
CA VAL A 61 9.65 12.82 28.91
C VAL A 61 9.38 13.32 27.50
N SER A 62 10.44 13.55 26.73
CA SER A 62 10.35 13.96 25.34
C SER A 62 9.82 12.79 24.52
N ASN A 63 8.56 12.94 24.12
CA ASN A 63 7.75 12.05 23.31
C ASN A 63 8.49 11.48 22.09
N TYR A 64 9.06 10.29 22.26
CA TYR A 64 9.24 9.37 21.14
C TYR A 64 7.84 8.85 20.79
N LEU A 65 7.17 9.48 19.82
CA LEU A 65 6.13 8.77 19.10
C LEU A 65 6.81 7.55 18.48
N SER A 66 6.55 6.37 19.05
CA SER A 66 7.00 5.11 18.50
C SER A 66 6.57 5.02 17.04
N MET A 67 7.40 4.43 16.18
CA MET A 67 7.05 4.16 14.78
C MET A 67 5.65 3.51 14.67
N SER A 68 5.27 2.67 15.65
CA SER A 68 3.92 2.13 15.77
C SER A 68 2.84 3.22 15.84
N SER A 69 2.99 4.20 16.73
CA SER A 69 2.03 5.30 16.88
C SER A 69 1.93 6.16 15.61
N PHE A 70 3.05 6.33 14.92
CA PHE A 70 3.10 7.04 13.64
C PHE A 70 2.32 6.29 12.54
N ILE A 71 2.54 4.98 12.44
CA ILE A 71 1.82 4.10 11.50
C ILE A 71 0.32 4.09 11.85
N ASP A 72 -0.03 3.92 13.12
CA ASP A 72 -1.42 3.86 13.58
C ASP A 72 -2.19 5.13 13.23
N SER A 73 -1.57 6.29 13.46
CA SER A 73 -2.21 7.58 13.19
C SER A 73 -2.41 7.81 11.69
N ASN A 74 -1.40 7.51 10.87
CA ASN A 74 -1.54 7.61 9.42
C ASN A 74 -2.58 6.61 8.86
N ALA A 75 -2.61 5.39 9.38
CA ALA A 75 -3.60 4.39 8.98
C ALA A 75 -5.04 4.85 9.30
N ALA A 76 -5.27 5.42 10.48
CA ALA A 76 -6.56 5.98 10.86
C ALA A 76 -6.99 7.14 9.94
N HIS A 77 -6.10 8.10 9.68
CA HIS A 77 -6.40 9.24 8.80
C HIS A 77 -6.72 8.81 7.36
N LEU A 78 -5.94 7.87 6.80
CA LEU A 78 -6.20 7.35 5.46
C LEU A 78 -7.55 6.60 5.43
N THR A 79 -7.85 5.81 6.46
CA THR A 79 -9.14 5.10 6.59
C THR A 79 -10.31 6.07 6.58
N GLU A 80 -10.25 7.12 7.40
CA GLU A 80 -11.29 8.14 7.46
C GLU A 80 -11.47 8.83 6.09
N SER A 81 -10.37 9.20 5.44
CA SER A 81 -10.42 9.82 4.11
C SER A 81 -11.09 8.92 3.06
N ILE A 82 -10.73 7.63 3.03
CA ILE A 82 -11.27 6.66 2.07
C ILE A 82 -12.77 6.43 2.30
N ILE A 83 -13.17 6.24 3.56
CA ILE A 83 -14.59 6.02 3.88
C ILE A 83 -15.40 7.28 3.57
N ALA A 84 -14.89 8.47 3.93
CA ALA A 84 -15.55 9.73 3.66
C ALA A 84 -15.76 9.97 2.15
N ASP A 85 -14.79 9.60 1.31
CA ASP A 85 -14.91 9.69 -0.16
C ASP A 85 -15.93 8.68 -0.73
N ALA A 86 -15.97 7.47 -0.15
CA ALA A 86 -16.96 6.45 -0.53
C ALA A 86 -18.40 6.78 -0.10
N GLU A 87 -18.60 7.72 0.83
CA GLU A 87 -19.92 8.15 1.27
C GLU A 87 -20.59 9.09 0.26
N VAL A 88 -21.35 8.50 -0.67
CA VAL A 88 -22.09 9.26 -1.69
C VAL A 88 -23.47 9.68 -1.16
N TYR A 89 -23.77 10.98 -1.22
CA TYR A 89 -25.11 11.51 -0.96
C TYR A 89 -26.14 10.98 -1.97
N GLY A 90 -27.31 10.57 -1.48
CA GLY A 90 -28.39 10.04 -2.32
C GLY A 90 -28.24 8.55 -2.68
N SER A 91 -27.14 7.91 -2.29
CA SER A 91 -27.02 6.45 -2.30
C SER A 91 -27.78 5.89 -1.09
N VAL A 92 -28.96 5.32 -1.32
CA VAL A 92 -29.80 4.75 -0.26
C VAL A 92 -29.68 3.24 -0.28
N ARG A 93 -29.48 2.63 0.89
CA ARG A 93 -29.58 1.16 1.03
C ARG A 93 -31.01 0.74 0.65
N SER A 94 -31.13 -0.04 -0.42
CA SER A 94 -32.44 -0.46 -0.99
C SER A 94 -33.34 -1.25 -0.01
N SER A 95 -32.82 -1.65 1.16
CA SER A 95 -33.54 -2.41 2.17
C SER A 95 -34.36 -1.56 3.15
N SER A 96 -34.11 -0.26 3.30
CA SER A 96 -34.91 0.60 4.20
C SER A 96 -35.97 1.38 3.42
N LYS A 97 -37.16 0.79 3.31
CA LYS A 97 -38.35 1.40 2.66
C LYS A 97 -38.81 2.74 3.26
N THR A 98 -38.17 3.25 4.30
CA THR A 98 -38.65 4.38 5.11
C THR A 98 -37.76 5.61 5.10
N PHE A 99 -36.65 5.65 4.37
CA PHE A 99 -35.71 6.77 4.42
C PHE A 99 -35.40 7.34 3.04
N MET A 100 -36.32 8.13 2.49
CA MET A 100 -36.20 8.77 1.15
C MET A 100 -35.23 9.98 1.11
N GLY A 101 -34.16 9.98 1.91
CA GLY A 101 -33.22 11.12 1.93
C GLY A 101 -31.93 10.90 2.72
N GLY A 102 -31.52 9.64 2.94
CA GLY A 102 -30.35 9.33 3.76
C GLY A 102 -29.03 9.40 2.98
N ARG A 103 -27.99 9.91 3.64
CA ARG A 103 -26.59 9.65 3.27
C ARG A 103 -26.27 8.21 3.64
N LEU A 104 -25.50 7.50 2.80
CA LEU A 104 -24.94 6.22 3.17
C LEU A 104 -23.96 6.46 4.34
N GLU A 105 -24.33 6.04 5.54
CA GLU A 105 -23.50 6.20 6.74
C GLU A 105 -22.56 5.01 6.85
N LEU A 106 -21.38 5.12 6.23
CA LEU A 106 -20.32 4.09 6.28
C LEU A 106 -19.40 4.32 7.48
N MET A 107 -19.22 5.57 7.90
CA MET A 107 -18.40 5.94 9.06
C MET A 107 -18.91 5.31 10.36
N SER A 108 -20.21 5.01 10.48
CA SER A 108 -20.77 4.35 11.66
C SER A 108 -20.52 2.83 11.67
N ASP A 109 -20.14 2.23 10.54
CA ASP A 109 -19.79 0.81 10.45
C ASP A 109 -18.38 0.56 11.00
N ARG A 110 -18.31 0.30 12.31
CA ARG A 110 -17.04 0.01 13.01
C ARG A 110 -16.28 -1.18 12.42
N LYS A 111 -16.97 -2.18 11.88
CA LYS A 111 -16.31 -3.37 11.33
C LYS A 111 -15.61 -3.02 10.02
N LEU A 112 -16.30 -2.27 9.14
CA LEU A 112 -15.72 -1.77 7.90
C LEU A 112 -14.48 -0.90 8.19
N TYR A 113 -14.64 0.06 9.10
CA TYR A 113 -13.54 0.94 9.53
C TYR A 113 -12.31 0.15 10.00
N GLN A 114 -12.51 -0.78 10.95
CA GLN A 114 -11.43 -1.58 11.51
C GLN A 114 -10.76 -2.48 10.46
N GLN A 115 -11.51 -2.99 9.48
CA GLN A 115 -10.95 -3.81 8.41
C GLN A 115 -10.03 -2.99 7.49
N ILE A 116 -10.49 -1.81 7.05
CA ILE A 116 -9.70 -0.91 6.20
C ILE A 116 -8.45 -0.45 6.96
N GLU A 117 -8.63 0.04 8.19
CA GLU A 117 -7.53 0.51 9.03
C GLU A 117 -6.49 -0.58 9.27
N LYS A 118 -6.93 -1.81 9.56
CA LYS A 118 -6.02 -2.95 9.74
C LYS A 118 -5.20 -3.25 8.48
N GLN A 119 -5.83 -3.20 7.30
CA GLN A 119 -5.14 -3.43 6.02
C GLN A 119 -4.10 -2.34 5.73
N ILE A 120 -4.46 -1.07 5.92
CA ILE A 120 -3.56 0.06 5.70
C ILE A 120 -2.40 0.01 6.70
N ARG A 121 -2.69 -0.17 8.00
CA ARG A 121 -1.69 -0.29 9.06
C ARG A 121 -0.67 -1.39 8.76
N SER A 122 -1.15 -2.57 8.36
CA SER A 122 -0.26 -3.71 8.05
C SER A 122 0.68 -3.40 6.89
N GLN A 123 0.16 -2.82 5.81
CA GLN A 123 0.95 -2.50 4.62
C GLN A 123 1.93 -1.35 4.87
N LEU A 124 1.51 -0.31 5.60
CA LEU A 124 2.41 0.77 6.04
C LEU A 124 3.51 0.26 6.96
N ASN A 125 3.19 -0.65 7.88
CA ASN A 125 4.19 -1.22 8.77
C ASN A 125 5.28 -1.98 7.99
N ILE A 126 4.90 -2.77 6.98
CA ILE A 126 5.86 -3.45 6.10
C ILE A 126 6.68 -2.42 5.31
N ALA A 127 6.00 -1.46 4.68
CA ALA A 127 6.64 -0.43 3.86
C ALA A 127 7.66 0.44 4.62
N LEU A 128 7.41 0.73 5.89
CA LEU A 128 8.25 1.61 6.72
C LEU A 128 9.28 0.86 7.56
N SER A 129 9.06 -0.42 7.86
CA SER A 129 9.96 -1.21 8.73
C SER A 129 10.96 -2.08 7.96
N THR A 130 10.65 -2.47 6.73
CA THR A 130 11.52 -3.33 5.92
C THR A 130 12.43 -2.49 5.05
N ASP A 131 13.73 -2.80 5.00
CA ASP A 131 14.62 -2.21 4.01
C ASP A 131 14.10 -2.59 2.62
N LYS A 132 13.98 -1.59 1.73
CA LYS A 132 13.44 -1.82 0.39
C LYS A 132 14.21 -2.88 -0.38
N MET A 133 15.53 -2.98 -0.13
CA MET A 133 16.37 -3.97 -0.80
C MET A 133 15.99 -5.41 -0.42
N ASP A 134 15.52 -5.62 0.82
CA ASP A 134 15.07 -6.92 1.29
C ASP A 134 13.72 -7.30 0.66
N LEU A 135 12.78 -6.35 0.55
CA LEU A 135 11.50 -6.56 -0.15
C LEU A 135 11.71 -6.99 -1.60
N LEU A 136 12.66 -6.36 -2.30
CA LEU A 136 12.98 -6.67 -3.70
C LEU A 136 13.88 -7.90 -3.87
N ALA A 137 14.51 -8.42 -2.82
CA ALA A 137 15.36 -9.61 -2.89
C ALA A 137 14.56 -10.90 -2.90
N GLY A 138 13.41 -10.95 -2.21
CA GLY A 138 12.56 -12.14 -2.18
C GLY A 138 11.91 -12.47 -3.53
N LEU A 139 11.66 -11.47 -4.38
CA LEU A 139 10.92 -11.66 -5.64
C LEU A 139 11.77 -12.26 -6.78
N ALA A 140 13.09 -12.32 -6.62
CA ALA A 140 14.01 -12.79 -7.65
C ALA A 140 14.40 -14.28 -7.51
N GLY A 141 13.89 -14.98 -6.47
CA GLY A 141 14.33 -16.33 -6.14
C GLY A 141 13.18 -17.35 -6.24
N ASP A 142 13.13 -18.08 -7.35
CA ASP A 142 12.41 -19.36 -7.41
C ASP A 142 13.17 -20.36 -6.50
N GLY A 143 12.73 -20.47 -5.23
CA GLY A 143 12.93 -21.67 -4.40
C GLY A 143 14.32 -22.12 -3.93
N TYR A 144 15.32 -21.24 -3.70
CA TYR A 144 16.57 -21.69 -3.04
C TYR A 144 17.22 -20.65 -2.12
N PHE A 145 17.10 -20.84 -0.79
CA PHE A 145 17.87 -20.09 0.21
C PHE A 145 19.27 -20.70 0.38
N PRO A 146 20.35 -19.95 0.14
CA PRO A 146 21.64 -20.31 0.70
C PRO A 146 21.71 -19.89 2.17
N HIS A 147 22.16 -20.81 3.02
CA HIS A 147 22.56 -20.53 4.40
C HIS A 147 23.55 -19.34 4.40
N ARG A 148 23.17 -18.24 5.06
CA ARG A 148 23.96 -17.01 5.14
C ARG A 148 25.16 -17.22 6.07
N GLU A 149 26.29 -17.66 5.53
CA GLU A 149 27.59 -17.56 6.20
C GLU A 149 28.14 -16.14 6.03
N SER A 150 28.32 -15.46 7.17
CA SER A 150 28.88 -14.13 7.28
C SER A 150 30.33 -14.10 6.80
N SER A 151 30.56 -13.83 5.51
CA SER A 151 31.90 -13.55 5.00
C SER A 151 31.88 -12.37 4.02
N SER A 152 32.71 -11.39 4.39
CA SER A 152 32.83 -10.05 3.83
C SER A 152 33.68 -10.05 2.56
N ALA A 153 33.06 -9.88 1.40
CA ALA A 153 33.66 -9.31 0.19
C ALA A 153 32.54 -8.95 -0.81
N ALA A 154 32.04 -7.70 -0.74
CA ALA A 154 30.99 -7.21 -1.63
C ALA A 154 31.56 -6.92 -3.03
N VAL A 155 31.60 -7.95 -3.87
CA VAL A 155 31.63 -7.77 -5.33
C VAL A 155 30.20 -7.43 -5.74
N MET A 156 29.97 -6.21 -6.24
CA MET A 156 28.68 -5.79 -6.77
C MET A 156 28.39 -6.51 -8.08
N ASN A 157 27.97 -7.77 -8.00
CA ASN A 157 27.23 -8.39 -9.07
C ASN A 157 25.86 -7.71 -9.14
N ASN A 158 25.70 -6.78 -10.07
CA ASN A 158 24.37 -6.29 -10.46
C ASN A 158 23.65 -7.42 -11.19
N GLU A 159 23.14 -8.39 -10.44
CA GLU A 159 22.24 -9.40 -10.98
C GLU A 159 20.94 -8.69 -11.36
N SER A 160 20.61 -8.73 -12.66
CA SER A 160 19.38 -8.17 -13.20
C SER A 160 18.19 -8.84 -12.53
N LYS A 161 17.33 -8.05 -11.86
CA LYS A 161 16.11 -8.54 -11.22
C LYS A 161 14.94 -8.29 -12.14
N ILE A 162 14.72 -9.23 -13.06
CA ILE A 162 13.63 -9.13 -14.04
C ILE A 162 12.35 -9.70 -13.45
N ALA A 163 11.30 -8.87 -13.36
CA ALA A 163 9.95 -9.28 -13.03
C ALA A 163 9.07 -9.27 -14.28
N ARG A 164 8.27 -10.33 -14.47
CA ARG A 164 7.24 -10.36 -15.51
C ARG A 164 6.02 -9.58 -15.03
N ILE A 165 5.72 -8.46 -15.67
CA ILE A 165 4.56 -7.62 -15.37
C ILE A 165 3.42 -7.99 -16.30
N LYS A 166 2.25 -8.29 -15.72
CA LYS A 166 1.00 -8.58 -16.44
C LYS A 166 -0.03 -7.48 -16.14
N ILE A 167 -0.47 -6.75 -17.16
CA ILE A 167 -1.55 -5.78 -17.04
C ILE A 167 -2.86 -6.47 -17.43
N ARG A 168 -3.85 -6.43 -16.52
CA ARG A 168 -5.21 -6.90 -16.75
C ARG A 168 -6.18 -5.92 -16.12
N LEU A 169 -6.45 -4.83 -16.81
CA LEU A 169 -7.24 -3.71 -16.30
C LEU A 169 -8.55 -3.59 -17.06
N ARG A 170 -9.65 -3.40 -16.34
CA ARG A 170 -10.95 -3.03 -16.90
C ARG A 170 -11.37 -1.68 -16.33
N HIS A 171 -11.61 -0.72 -17.21
CA HIS A 171 -12.10 0.61 -16.86
C HIS A 171 -13.26 0.93 -17.80
N ASP A 172 -14.46 1.09 -17.25
CA ASP A 172 -15.71 1.19 -18.01
C ASP A 172 -15.88 0.07 -19.05
N ASN A 173 -15.85 0.44 -20.33
CA ASN A 173 -16.00 -0.46 -21.49
C ASN A 173 -14.65 -0.78 -22.16
N ILE A 174 -13.53 -0.41 -21.54
CA ILE A 174 -12.18 -0.64 -22.05
C ILE A 174 -11.53 -1.76 -21.23
N ILE A 175 -10.93 -2.72 -21.94
CA ILE A 175 -10.13 -3.79 -21.35
C ILE A 175 -8.72 -3.64 -21.89
N VAL A 176 -7.75 -3.49 -20.98
CA VAL A 176 -6.32 -3.40 -21.29
C VAL A 176 -5.66 -4.69 -20.83
N MET A 177 -5.03 -5.38 -21.78
CA MET A 177 -4.26 -6.60 -21.53
C MET A 177 -2.88 -6.46 -22.15
N ASP A 178 -1.84 -6.57 -21.33
CA ASP A 178 -0.45 -6.51 -21.79
C ASP A 178 0.46 -7.34 -20.87
N GLU A 179 1.62 -7.73 -21.38
CA GLU A 179 2.62 -8.49 -20.64
C GLU A 179 4.03 -8.13 -21.11
N PHE A 180 4.89 -7.72 -20.18
CA PHE A 180 6.27 -7.34 -20.47
C PHE A 180 7.22 -7.69 -19.32
N ASP A 181 8.51 -7.77 -19.63
CA ASP A 181 9.57 -7.96 -18.65
C ASP A 181 10.06 -6.60 -18.14
N TYR A 182 10.14 -6.44 -16.82
CA TYR A 182 10.59 -5.22 -16.16
C TYR A 182 11.82 -5.48 -15.30
N ASP A 183 12.92 -4.79 -15.56
CA ASP A 183 14.11 -4.87 -14.72
C ASP A 183 13.96 -3.95 -13.49
N ILE A 184 13.63 -4.55 -12.35
CA ILE A 184 13.46 -3.87 -11.06
C ILE A 184 14.76 -3.15 -10.66
N SER A 185 15.92 -3.72 -11.00
CA SER A 185 17.21 -3.11 -10.65
C SER A 185 17.48 -1.80 -11.39
N SER A 186 16.78 -1.58 -12.51
CA SER A 186 16.82 -0.35 -13.28
C SER A 186 15.84 0.72 -12.77
N SER A 187 14.95 0.40 -11.82
CA SER A 187 13.94 1.36 -11.33
C SER A 187 14.60 2.59 -10.67
N GLY A 188 14.26 3.79 -11.15
CA GLY A 188 14.76 5.06 -10.62
C GLY A 188 15.15 6.09 -11.69
N LEU A 189 16.02 7.03 -11.31
CA LEU A 189 16.42 8.22 -12.10
C LEU A 189 17.01 7.92 -13.50
N GLU A 190 17.61 6.75 -13.69
CA GLU A 190 18.26 6.35 -14.96
C GLU A 190 17.46 5.31 -15.75
N GLY A 191 16.42 4.70 -15.16
CA GLY A 191 15.57 3.71 -15.83
C GLY A 191 14.17 4.23 -16.11
N SER A 192 13.33 3.36 -16.69
CA SER A 192 11.94 3.70 -16.95
C SER A 192 11.12 3.49 -15.68
N ASP A 193 10.69 4.59 -15.07
CA ASP A 193 9.78 4.53 -13.94
C ASP A 193 8.39 4.02 -14.39
N PRO A 194 7.61 3.37 -13.49
CA PRO A 194 6.30 2.84 -13.84
C PRO A 194 5.31 3.87 -14.41
N PHE A 195 5.40 5.14 -14.03
CA PHE A 195 4.51 6.18 -14.58
C PHE A 195 4.88 6.54 -16.02
N SER A 196 6.17 6.62 -16.34
CA SER A 196 6.65 6.83 -17.71
C SER A 196 6.22 5.68 -18.63
N ILE A 197 6.31 4.43 -18.16
CA ILE A 197 5.82 3.26 -18.90
C ILE A 197 4.31 3.34 -19.10
N ALA A 198 3.55 3.59 -18.03
CA ALA A 198 2.09 3.71 -18.10
C ALA A 198 1.64 4.82 -19.06
N THR A 199 2.30 5.97 -19.02
CA THR A 199 2.01 7.12 -19.89
C THR A 199 2.30 6.80 -21.35
N SER A 200 3.44 6.16 -21.63
CA SER A 200 3.82 5.75 -22.99
C SER A 200 2.81 4.74 -23.54
N LEU A 201 2.45 3.74 -22.73
CA LEU A 201 1.47 2.70 -23.08
C LEU A 201 0.08 3.29 -23.37
N VAL A 202 -0.36 4.29 -22.59
CA VAL A 202 -1.60 5.04 -22.84
C VAL A 202 -1.53 5.83 -24.14
N GLN A 203 -0.40 6.50 -24.43
CA GLN A 203 -0.21 7.27 -25.66
C GLN A 203 -0.18 6.37 -26.90
N ASP A 204 0.60 5.28 -26.85
CA ASP A 204 0.80 4.36 -27.96
C ASP A 204 -0.50 3.66 -28.35
N MET A 205 -1.29 3.24 -27.36
CA MET A 205 -2.60 2.61 -27.58
C MET A 205 -3.76 3.61 -27.73
N ARG A 206 -3.49 4.92 -27.62
CA ARG A 206 -4.51 5.99 -27.65
C ARG A 206 -5.64 5.77 -26.65
N LEU A 207 -5.26 5.35 -25.44
CA LEU A 207 -6.18 5.13 -24.32
C LEU A 207 -6.51 6.47 -23.63
N PRO A 208 -7.64 6.55 -22.90
CA PRO A 208 -7.91 7.67 -22.00
C PRO A 208 -6.75 7.92 -21.00
N PRO A 209 -6.32 9.17 -20.79
CA PRO A 209 -5.22 9.50 -19.87
C PRO A 209 -5.48 9.07 -18.42
N GLU A 210 -6.74 8.93 -18.04
CA GLU A 210 -7.19 8.48 -16.71
C GLU A 210 -6.80 7.02 -16.39
N LEU A 211 -6.40 6.24 -17.40
CA LEU A 211 -5.91 4.88 -17.22
C LEU A 211 -4.44 4.80 -16.78
N ALA A 212 -3.66 5.86 -17.00
CA ALA A 212 -2.22 5.84 -16.69
C ALA A 212 -1.96 5.57 -15.19
N PRO A 213 -2.67 6.20 -14.23
CA PRO A 213 -2.53 5.87 -12.81
C PRO A 213 -2.86 4.41 -12.51
N SER A 214 -3.95 3.86 -13.06
CA SER A 214 -4.33 2.46 -12.82
C SER A 214 -3.30 1.47 -13.38
N ILE A 215 -2.74 1.74 -14.55
CA ILE A 215 -1.66 0.94 -15.14
C ILE A 215 -0.41 1.01 -14.25
N ALA A 216 -0.01 2.22 -13.83
CA ALA A 216 1.13 2.41 -12.93
C ALA A 216 0.92 1.66 -11.61
N CYS A 217 -0.28 1.71 -11.02
CA CYS A 217 -0.64 0.93 -9.83
C CYS A 217 -0.39 -0.57 -10.04
N THR A 218 -0.87 -1.13 -11.15
CA THR A 218 -0.68 -2.56 -11.47
C THR A 218 0.80 -2.93 -11.62
N ILE A 219 1.63 -2.04 -12.16
CA ILE A 219 3.08 -2.24 -12.27
C ILE A 219 3.70 -2.22 -10.87
N PHE A 220 3.41 -1.21 -10.03
CA PHE A 220 3.91 -1.13 -8.66
C PHE A 220 3.48 -2.34 -7.82
N GLU A 221 2.21 -2.71 -7.86
CA GLU A 221 1.68 -3.89 -7.15
C GLU A 221 2.54 -5.13 -7.44
N GLN A 222 2.81 -5.41 -8.71
CA GLN A 222 3.61 -6.58 -9.10
C GLN A 222 5.10 -6.45 -8.76
N ILE A 223 5.68 -5.26 -8.86
CA ILE A 223 7.07 -5.00 -8.39
C ILE A 223 7.21 -5.25 -6.89
N TYR A 224 6.15 -5.03 -6.12
CA TYR A 224 6.10 -5.31 -4.67
C TYR A 224 5.56 -6.71 -4.33
N GLY A 225 5.42 -7.60 -5.32
CA GLY A 225 5.04 -9.00 -5.12
C GLY A 225 3.54 -9.24 -4.94
N VAL A 226 2.69 -8.26 -5.23
CA VAL A 226 1.24 -8.45 -5.25
C VAL A 226 0.87 -9.18 -6.54
N ASN A 227 0.52 -10.47 -6.40
CA ASN A 227 0.19 -11.31 -7.53
C ASN A 227 -1.14 -10.90 -8.18
N VAL A 228 -1.14 -10.77 -9.51
CA VAL A 228 -2.36 -10.71 -10.32
C VAL A 228 -2.86 -12.14 -10.49
N SER A 229 -4.08 -12.44 -10.04
CA SER A 229 -4.67 -13.77 -10.20
C SER A 229 -4.82 -14.13 -11.68
N ASP A 230 -4.35 -15.32 -12.08
CA ASP A 230 -4.42 -15.76 -13.48
C ASP A 230 -5.86 -16.06 -13.97
N SER A 231 -6.84 -16.13 -13.06
CA SER A 231 -8.26 -16.32 -13.36
C SER A 231 -8.83 -15.14 -14.18
N LEU A 232 -8.98 -15.34 -15.49
CA LEU A 232 -9.75 -14.47 -16.40
C LEU A 232 -11.26 -14.79 -16.38
N ASP A 233 -11.62 -16.00 -15.97
CA ASP A 233 -13.00 -16.49 -16.02
C ASP A 233 -13.94 -15.70 -15.08
N ASP A 234 -13.40 -15.13 -14.01
CA ASP A 234 -14.11 -14.29 -13.06
C ASP A 234 -14.45 -12.88 -13.60
N LEU A 235 -13.71 -12.36 -14.58
CA LEU A 235 -13.95 -11.03 -15.17
C LEU A 235 -15.18 -10.99 -16.10
N THR A 236 -15.61 -12.16 -16.59
CA THR A 236 -16.76 -12.30 -17.50
C THR A 236 -18.07 -12.64 -16.76
N THR A 237 -17.98 -13.14 -15.52
CA THR A 237 -19.14 -13.53 -14.72
C THR A 237 -19.39 -12.53 -13.59
N HIS A 238 -20.35 -11.63 -13.81
CA HIS A 238 -20.79 -10.56 -12.89
C HIS A 238 -21.19 -11.00 -11.45
N ALA A 239 -21.19 -12.30 -11.11
CA ALA A 239 -21.73 -12.84 -9.87
C ALA A 239 -20.71 -13.55 -8.94
N ALA A 240 -19.54 -13.98 -9.44
CA ALA A 240 -18.64 -14.85 -8.67
C ALA A 240 -17.56 -14.10 -7.84
N LEU A 241 -17.26 -12.85 -8.17
CA LEU A 241 -16.15 -12.05 -7.59
C LEU A 241 -16.34 -11.59 -6.14
N ARG A 242 -17.47 -11.86 -5.48
CA ARG A 242 -17.78 -11.25 -4.17
C ARG A 242 -17.07 -11.88 -2.97
N ASN A 243 -16.50 -13.09 -3.10
CA ASN A 243 -16.07 -13.86 -1.93
C ASN A 243 -14.55 -14.03 -1.77
N ASN A 244 -13.73 -13.61 -2.72
CA ASN A 244 -12.28 -13.68 -2.59
C ASN A 244 -11.72 -12.30 -2.22
N PRO A 245 -11.02 -12.17 -1.08
CA PRO A 245 -10.34 -10.93 -0.74
C PRO A 245 -9.22 -10.68 -1.75
N THR A 246 -9.26 -9.52 -2.40
CA THR A 246 -8.25 -9.03 -3.33
C THR A 246 -7.16 -8.25 -2.61
N ALA A 247 -7.44 -7.66 -1.44
CA ALA A 247 -6.39 -7.09 -0.60
C ALA A 247 -5.54 -8.18 0.06
N LEU A 248 -4.33 -7.80 0.44
CA LEU A 248 -3.41 -8.64 1.22
C LEU A 248 -4.01 -8.86 2.63
N VAL A 249 -4.82 -9.92 2.79
CA VAL A 249 -5.39 -10.29 4.09
C VAL A 249 -4.40 -11.21 4.79
N LEU A 250 -3.64 -10.61 5.70
CA LEU A 250 -2.72 -11.29 6.60
C LEU A 250 -3.51 -11.89 7.78
N ASP A 251 -3.67 -13.20 7.82
CA ASP A 251 -4.22 -13.89 8.98
C ASP A 251 -3.07 -14.16 9.97
N THR A 252 -2.85 -13.25 10.92
CA THR A 252 -1.75 -13.38 11.90
C THR A 252 -1.81 -14.65 12.76
N ALA A 253 -2.98 -15.31 12.86
CA ALA A 253 -3.10 -16.58 13.57
C ALA A 253 -2.63 -17.77 12.72
N ARG A 254 -2.73 -17.65 11.39
CA ARG A 254 -2.39 -18.72 10.43
C ARG A 254 -1.05 -18.51 9.74
N ASP A 255 -0.73 -17.28 9.41
CA ASP A 255 0.39 -16.84 8.59
C ASP A 255 1.55 -16.25 9.43
N GLY A 256 1.40 -16.22 10.76
CA GLY A 256 2.43 -15.80 11.72
C GLY A 256 2.50 -14.30 11.99
N SER A 257 3.55 -13.87 12.69
CA SER A 257 3.85 -12.45 12.94
C SER A 257 4.18 -11.71 11.65
N SER A 258 4.20 -10.38 11.66
CA SER A 258 4.60 -9.59 10.49
C SER A 258 6.01 -9.92 9.99
N SER A 259 6.92 -10.34 10.88
CA SER A 259 8.23 -10.87 10.51
C SER A 259 8.17 -12.25 9.87
N ASP A 260 7.26 -13.13 10.31
CA ASP A 260 7.05 -14.46 9.71
C ASP A 260 6.41 -14.33 8.34
N PHE A 261 5.55 -13.34 8.14
CA PHE A 261 4.97 -13.03 6.84
C PHE A 261 5.96 -12.39 5.88
N ALA A 262 6.81 -11.48 6.36
CA ALA A 262 7.95 -11.02 5.58
C ALA A 262 8.77 -12.26 5.17
N GLN A 263 9.09 -13.17 6.09
CA GLN A 263 9.72 -14.45 5.75
C GLN A 263 8.91 -15.32 4.77
N LEU A 264 7.58 -15.38 4.86
CA LEU A 264 6.72 -16.18 3.98
C LEU A 264 6.69 -15.61 2.54
N MET A 265 6.65 -14.29 2.41
CA MET A 265 6.79 -13.58 1.14
C MET A 265 8.22 -13.68 0.58
N LEU A 266 9.20 -13.83 1.45
CA LEU A 266 10.61 -14.05 1.10
C LEU A 266 10.96 -15.52 0.85
N SER A 267 10.07 -16.49 1.18
CA SER A 267 10.36 -17.93 1.20
C SER A 267 9.56 -18.81 0.24
N LYS A 268 8.95 -18.21 -0.78
CA LYS A 268 8.38 -18.93 -1.90
C LYS A 268 9.18 -18.67 -3.16
#